data_AF-A0A7Y3BSP5-F1
#
_entry.id   AF-A0A7Y3BSP5-F1
#
_cell.length_a   1.000
_cell.length_b   1.000
_cell.length_c   1.000
_cell.angle_alpha   90.00
_cell.angle_beta   90.00
_cell.angle_gamma   90.00
#
_symmetry.space_group_name_H-M   'P 1'
#
loop_
_entity.id
_entity.type
_entity.pdbx_description
1 polymer ?
#
loop_
_entity_poly.entity_id
_entity_poly.type
_entity_poly.pdbx_seq_one_letter_code
_entity_poly.pdbx_strand_id
1 'polypeptide(L)'
;MALDPNGNAVAVWEQYDGTRTNIWANRFSPTAGWGVAERIETDDAGGAESAQVALDPNGNAVAVWEQSDGTRVNIWANRFE
;
A
#
# COMPACT_ATOMS: atom_id res chain seq x y z
N MET A 1 -5.39 6.45 -1.52
CA MET A 1 -6.46 5.78 -0.73
C MET A 1 -7.60 5.43 -1.65
N ALA A 2 -8.29 4.32 -1.39
CA ALA A 2 -9.52 3.91 -2.06
C ALA A 2 -10.60 3.57 -1.03
N LEU A 3 -11.87 3.69 -1.43
CA LEU A 3 -13.05 3.46 -0.59
C LEU A 3 -14.06 2.60 -1.37
N ASP A 4 -14.73 1.68 -0.68
CA ASP A 4 -15.86 0.93 -1.24
C ASP A 4 -17.22 1.57 -0.88
N PRO A 5 -18.34 1.15 -1.49
CA PRO A 5 -19.67 1.67 -1.17
C PRO A 5 -20.16 1.39 0.26
N ASN A 6 -19.54 0.42 0.96
CA ASN A 6 -19.88 0.06 2.33
C ASN A 6 -19.12 0.92 3.36
N GLY A 7 -18.22 1.78 2.90
CA GLY A 7 -17.40 2.65 3.75
C GLY A 7 -16.12 2.01 4.25
N ASN A 8 -15.73 0.83 3.73
CA ASN A 8 -14.39 0.30 3.96
C ASN A 8 -13.38 1.10 3.13
N ALA A 9 -12.18 1.29 3.67
CA ALA A 9 -11.12 2.01 2.98
C ALA A 9 -9.78 1.28 3.06
N VAL A 10 -8.93 1.50 2.07
CA VAL A 10 -7.50 1.16 2.14
C VAL A 10 -6.70 2.42 1.88
N ALA A 11 -5.92 2.83 2.86
CA ALA A 11 -4.89 3.86 2.70
C ALA A 11 -3.58 3.20 2.34
N VAL A 12 -2.86 3.82 1.41
CA VAL A 12 -1.48 3.47 1.06
C VAL A 12 -0.70 4.78 1.07
N TRP A 13 0.49 4.78 1.68
CA TRP A 13 1.35 5.95 1.78
C TRP A 13 2.82 5.56 1.74
N GLU A 14 3.63 6.56 1.41
CA GLU A 14 5.08 6.51 1.45
C GLU A 14 5.58 6.92 2.83
N GLN A 15 6.53 6.17 3.39
CA GLN A 15 7.15 6.47 4.68
C GLN A 15 8.64 6.24 4.65
N TYR A 16 9.40 7.31 4.93
CA TYR A 16 10.85 7.27 5.07
C TYR A 16 11.26 6.68 6.42
N ASP A 17 12.11 5.65 6.41
CA ASP A 17 12.58 4.95 7.61
C ASP A 17 13.95 5.42 8.14
N GLY A 18 14.52 6.47 7.53
CA GLY A 18 15.88 6.93 7.81
C GLY A 18 16.91 6.52 6.75
N THR A 19 16.57 5.52 5.91
CA THR A 19 17.43 5.00 4.84
C THR A 19 16.73 5.04 3.48
N ARG A 20 15.46 4.65 3.41
CA ARG A 20 14.67 4.57 2.18
C ARG A 20 13.22 4.93 2.42
N THR A 21 12.52 5.26 1.34
CA THR A 21 11.05 5.34 1.33
C THR A 21 10.48 3.94 1.17
N ASN A 22 9.53 3.58 2.03
CA ASN A 22 8.81 2.31 2.00
C ASN A 22 7.33 2.56 1.73
N ILE A 23 6.63 1.57 1.18
CA ILE A 23 5.18 1.64 1.03
C ILE A 23 4.49 0.96 2.21
N TRP A 24 3.61 1.70 2.85
CA TRP A 24 2.78 1.22 3.95
C TRP A 24 1.32 1.24 3.56
N ALA A 25 0.54 0.34 4.15
CA ALA A 25 -0.90 0.33 4.04
C ALA A 25 -1.58 0.17 5.40
N ASN A 26 -2.83 0.62 5.47
CA ASN A 26 -3.74 0.34 6.57
C ASN A 26 -5.15 0.21 6.01
N ARG A 27 -5.97 -0.61 6.66
CA ARG A 27 -7.37 -0.80 6.32
C ARG A 27 -8.27 -0.11 7.33
N PHE A 28 -9.32 0.51 6.84
CA PHE A 28 -10.39 1.11 7.63
C PHE A 28 -11.65 0.28 7.44
N SER A 29 -12.35 0.02 8.54
CA SER A 29 -13.75 -0.41 8.49
C SER A 29 -14.63 0.55 9.30
N PRO A 30 -15.89 0.76 8.92
CA PRO A 30 -16.80 1.61 9.70
C PRO A 30 -16.99 1.16 11.16
N THR A 31 -16.79 -0.12 11.45
CA THR A 31 -17.03 -0.71 12.78
C THR A 31 -15.79 -0.70 13.68
N ALA A 32 -14.59 -0.83 13.12
CA ALA A 32 -13.35 -0.90 13.90
C ALA A 32 -12.45 0.35 13.74
N GLY A 33 -12.74 1.21 12.77
CA GLY A 33 -11.83 2.28 12.39
C GLY A 33 -10.61 1.76 11.64
N TRP A 34 -9.49 2.47 11.77
CA TRP A 34 -8.20 2.05 11.21
C TRP A 34 -7.60 0.90 12.00
N GLY A 35 -7.07 -0.10 11.29
CA GLY A 35 -6.32 -1.19 11.88
C GLY A 35 -4.87 -0.83 12.20
N VAL A 36 -4.00 -1.85 12.18
CA VAL A 36 -2.56 -1.69 12.32
C VAL A 36 -1.95 -1.48 10.93
N ALA A 37 -1.14 -0.43 10.80
CA ALA A 37 -0.40 -0.18 9.58
C ALA A 37 0.66 -1.27 9.34
N GLU A 38 0.82 -1.70 8.10
CA GLU A 38 1.81 -2.68 7.69
C GLU A 38 2.63 -2.18 6.49
N ARG A 39 3.91 -2.57 6.44
CA ARG A 39 4.75 -2.36 5.25
C ARG A 39 4.41 -3.44 4.23
N ILE A 40 4.10 -3.03 3.00
CA ILE A 40 3.52 -3.93 1.99
C ILE A 40 4.50 -4.36 0.90
N GLU A 41 5.70 -3.81 0.95
CA GLU A 41 6.85 -4.19 0.15
C GLU A 41 7.87 -4.94 1.02
N THR A 42 8.73 -5.74 0.37
CA THR A 42 9.75 -6.55 1.05
C THR A 42 11.15 -6.39 0.46
N ASP A 43 11.30 -5.58 -0.59
CA ASP A 43 12.58 -5.40 -1.27
C ASP A 43 13.31 -4.18 -0.70
N ASP A 44 14.32 -4.46 0.11
CA ASP A 44 15.08 -3.44 0.82
C ASP A 44 16.26 -2.87 0.00
N ALA A 45 16.39 -3.21 -1.30
CA ALA A 45 17.48 -2.78 -2.18
C ALA A 45 17.38 -1.31 -2.63
N GLY A 46 16.19 -0.71 -2.60
CA GLY A 46 15.96 0.66 -3.04
C GLY A 46 14.67 1.26 -2.48
N GLY A 47 14.47 2.55 -2.73
CA GLY A 47 13.25 3.24 -2.34
C GLY A 47 12.04 2.82 -3.19
N ALA A 48 10.87 2.92 -2.58
CA ALA A 48 9.58 2.71 -3.20
C ALA A 48 8.73 3.99 -3.15
N GLU A 49 8.08 4.32 -4.26
CA GLU A 49 7.35 5.59 -4.44
C GLU A 49 6.16 5.45 -5.40
N SER A 50 5.40 6.55 -5.56
CA SER A 50 4.29 6.65 -6.52
C SER A 50 3.18 5.63 -6.27
N ALA A 51 2.91 5.32 -5.01
CA ALA A 51 1.97 4.27 -4.67
C ALA A 51 0.52 4.65 -5.01
N GLN A 52 -0.20 3.71 -5.63
CA GLN A 52 -1.62 3.80 -5.95
C GLN A 52 -2.36 2.59 -5.40
N VAL A 53 -3.66 2.75 -5.14
CA VAL A 53 -4.51 1.66 -4.62
C VAL A 53 -5.90 1.73 -5.22
N ALA A 54 -6.46 0.56 -5.54
CA ALA A 54 -7.84 0.37 -5.92
C ALA A 54 -8.50 -0.65 -4.96
N LEU A 55 -9.80 -0.48 -4.73
CA LEU A 55 -10.62 -1.31 -3.84
C LEU A 55 -11.93 -1.63 -4.56
N ASP A 56 -12.34 -2.89 -4.55
CA ASP A 56 -13.61 -3.34 -5.11
C ASP A 56 -14.74 -3.34 -4.05
N PRO A 57 -16.02 -3.46 -4.47
CA PRO A 57 -17.16 -3.49 -3.54
C PRO A 57 -17.21 -4.71 -2.59
N ASN A 58 -16.41 -5.75 -2.84
CA ASN A 58 -16.33 -6.93 -1.98
C ASN A 58 -15.24 -6.78 -0.90
N GLY A 59 -14.50 -5.68 -0.90
CA GLY A 59 -13.41 -5.44 0.05
C GLY A 59 -12.03 -5.85 -0.46
N ASN A 60 -11.92 -6.35 -1.70
CA ASN A 60 -10.63 -6.72 -2.28
C ASN A 60 -9.88 -5.47 -2.75
N ALA A 61 -8.61 -5.33 -2.39
CA ALA A 61 -7.78 -4.23 -2.84
C ALA A 61 -6.50 -4.67 -3.56
N VAL A 62 -6.01 -3.80 -4.43
CA VAL A 62 -4.70 -3.93 -5.07
C VAL A 62 -3.95 -2.62 -4.87
N ALA A 63 -2.78 -2.69 -4.24
CA ALA A 63 -1.82 -1.61 -4.21
C ALA A 63 -0.75 -1.86 -5.27
N VAL A 64 -0.30 -0.79 -5.95
CA VAL A 64 0.81 -0.80 -6.91
C VAL A 64 1.76 0.35 -6.62
N TRP A 65 3.05 0.17 -6.89
CA TRP A 65 4.07 1.21 -6.66
C TRP A 65 5.29 1.00 -7.56
N GLU A 66 6.10 2.04 -7.69
CA GLU A 66 7.41 1.99 -8.33
C GLU A 66 8.48 1.68 -7.29
N GLN A 67 9.39 0.75 -7.55
CA GLN A 67 10.49 0.43 -6.62
C GLN A 67 11.74 0.00 -7.36
N SER A 68 12.89 0.51 -6.89
CA SER A 68 14.20 0.09 -7.35
C SER A 68 14.61 -1.23 -6.71
N ASP A 69 15.01 -2.21 -7.54
CA ASP A 69 15.60 -3.49 -7.09
C ASP A 69 17.13 -3.43 -6.97
N GLY A 70 17.70 -2.21 -6.97
CA GLY A 70 19.14 -1.95 -7.01
C GLY A 70 19.76 -1.96 -8.41
N THR A 71 19.02 -2.38 -9.44
CA THR A 71 19.48 -2.38 -10.85
C THR A 71 18.56 -1.61 -11.78
N ARG A 72 17.25 -1.64 -11.53
CA ARG A 72 16.23 -0.96 -12.32
C ARG A 72 15.04 -0.59 -11.44
N VAL A 73 14.18 0.29 -11.95
CA VAL A 73 12.87 0.57 -11.36
C VAL A 73 11.85 -0.40 -11.96
N ASN A 74 11.06 -1.03 -11.09
CA ASN A 74 10.00 -1.98 -11.46
C ASN A 74 8.64 -1.49 -10.91
N ILE A 75 7.55 -1.97 -11.51
CA ILE A 75 6.21 -1.84 -10.93
C ILE A 75 5.92 -3.09 -10.12
N TRP A 76 5.67 -2.89 -8.83
CA TRP A 76 5.29 -3.95 -7.90
C TRP A 76 3.84 -3.84 -7.49
N ALA A 77 3.29 -4.92 -6.93
CA ALA A 77 1.92 -4.94 -6.45
C ALA A 77 1.75 -5.82 -5.22
N ASN A 78 0.81 -5.45 -4.35
CA ASN A 78 0.31 -6.26 -3.25
C ASN A 78 -1.21 -6.36 -3.33
N ARG A 79 -1.77 -7.54 -3.03
CA ARG A 79 -3.21 -7.80 -3.05
C ARG A 79 -3.71 -8.09 -1.66
N PHE A 80 -4.86 -7.51 -1.39
CA PHE A 80 -5.59 -7.61 -0.14
C PHE A 80 -6.91 -8.29 -0.45
N GLU A 81 -7.10 -9.49 0.09
CA GLU A 81 -8.37 -10.23 0.08
C GLU A 81 -9.06 -10.12 1.44
#